data_AF-A0A1W2G9B9-F1
#
_entry.id   AF-A0A1W2G9B9-F1
#
_cell.length_a   1.000
_cell.length_b   1.000
_cell.length_c   1.000
_cell.angle_alpha   90.00
_cell.angle_beta   90.00
_cell.angle_gamma   90.00
#
_symmetry.space_group_name_H-M   'P 1'
#
loop_
_entity.id
_entity.type
_entity.pdbx_description
1 polymer ?
#
loop_
_entity_poly.entity_id
_entity_poly.type
_entity_poly.pdbx_seq_one_letter_code
_entity_poly.pdbx_strand_id
1 'polypeptide(L)'
;MDARFAPVWLDLLRVVLGIFLFIKGLIFTANFQVLADNVQSMGMVYMAVIAAHYIYLMHAAGGLMIALGAYTRAMCALNIPVLFGAVVFNATHFLTMDSLMELEMSALVLVGLIVYFLFGGGRFSVDELRRRDARRKAELAGV
;
A
#
# COMPACT_ATOMS: atom_id res chain seq x y z
N MET A 1 -1.51 20.58 -13.31
CA MET A 1 -0.15 21.09 -13.02
C MET A 1 0.87 20.12 -13.60
N ASP A 2 1.82 20.65 -14.36
CA ASP A 2 2.68 19.92 -15.27
C ASP A 2 3.50 18.80 -14.59
N ALA A 3 3.40 17.57 -15.12
CA ALA A 3 4.23 16.41 -14.74
C ALA A 3 5.75 16.61 -14.98
N ARG A 4 6.15 17.80 -15.44
CA ARG A 4 7.53 18.20 -15.73
C ARG A 4 8.39 18.33 -14.47
N PHE A 5 7.79 18.50 -13.29
CA PHE A 5 8.51 18.74 -12.04
C PHE A 5 8.06 17.88 -10.83
N ALA A 6 7.61 16.63 -10.99
CA ALA A 6 7.35 15.77 -9.80
C ALA A 6 8.65 15.53 -9.01
N PRO A 7 8.95 16.24 -7.91
CA PRO A 7 10.31 16.32 -7.37
C PRO A 7 10.84 14.94 -6.96
N VAL A 8 12.15 14.70 -7.11
CA VAL A 8 12.81 13.39 -6.87
C VAL A 8 12.49 12.82 -5.48
N TRP A 9 12.21 13.67 -4.50
CA TRP A 9 11.81 13.25 -3.16
C TRP A 9 10.47 12.49 -3.14
N LEU A 10 9.54 12.73 -4.07
CA LEU A 10 8.29 11.96 -4.18
C LEU A 10 8.56 10.54 -4.67
N ASP A 11 9.54 10.33 -5.54
CA ASP A 11 9.93 8.99 -5.96
C ASP A 11 10.64 8.26 -4.82
N LEU A 12 11.50 8.95 -4.06
CA LEU A 12 12.12 8.39 -2.85
C LEU A 12 11.08 8.00 -1.79
N LEU A 13 10.12 8.88 -1.52
CA LEU A 13 9.02 8.61 -0.59
C LEU A 13 8.20 7.39 -1.02
N ARG A 14 7.98 7.20 -2.34
CA ARG A 14 7.28 6.03 -2.89
C ARG A 14 8.04 4.74 -2.58
N VAL A 15 9.36 4.75 -2.81
CA VAL A 15 10.24 3.61 -2.54
C VAL A 15 10.23 3.26 -1.05
N VAL A 16 10.39 4.26 -0.19
CA VAL A 16 10.35 4.07 1.27
C VAL A 16 8.99 3.53 1.72
N LEU A 17 7.89 4.11 1.23
CA LEU A 17 6.53 3.67 1.54
C LEU A 17 6.30 2.21 1.10
N GLY A 18 6.71 1.86 -0.11
CA GLY A 18 6.57 0.50 -0.63
C GLY A 18 7.40 -0.53 0.13
N ILE A 19 8.65 -0.21 0.47
CA ILE A 19 9.51 -1.06 1.30
C ILE A 19 8.91 -1.22 2.71
N PHE A 20 8.40 -0.13 3.29
CA PHE A 20 7.75 -0.18 4.59
C PHE A 20 6.55 -1.14 4.59
N LEU A 21 5.68 -1.05 3.57
CA LEU A 21 4.55 -1.97 3.40
C LEU A 21 5.00 -3.41 3.23
N PHE A 22 6.05 -3.64 2.43
CA PHE A 22 6.62 -4.97 2.23
C PHE A 22 7.06 -5.59 3.55
N ILE A 23 7.85 -4.86 4.33
CA ILE A 23 8.34 -5.32 5.64
C ILE A 23 7.16 -5.56 6.60
N LYS A 24 6.18 -4.66 6.65
CA LYS A 24 4.97 -4.84 7.48
C LYS A 24 4.19 -6.09 7.07
N GLY A 25 4.09 -6.40 5.78
CA GLY A 25 3.48 -7.62 5.28
C GLY A 25 4.19 -8.88 5.78
N LEU A 26 5.53 -8.89 5.73
CA LEU A 26 6.31 -10.01 6.28
C LEU A 26 6.10 -10.16 7.79
N ILE A 27 6.15 -9.06 8.54
CA ILE A 27 5.97 -9.07 10.01
C ILE A 27 4.54 -9.47 10.40
N PHE A 28 3.54 -9.12 9.61
CA PHE A 28 2.14 -9.45 9.88
C PHE A 28 1.92 -10.96 10.02
N THR A 29 2.66 -11.79 9.27
CA THR A 29 2.58 -13.25 9.39
C THR A 29 2.95 -13.76 10.80
N ALA A 30 3.81 -13.05 11.52
CA ALA A 30 4.23 -13.43 12.88
C ALA A 30 3.20 -13.02 13.95
N ASN A 31 2.41 -11.97 13.70
CA ASN A 31 1.42 -11.43 14.65
C ASN A 31 -0.02 -11.77 14.28
N PHE A 32 -0.23 -12.61 13.26
CA PHE A 32 -1.55 -13.04 12.79
C PHE A 32 -2.41 -13.64 13.90
N GLN A 33 -1.79 -14.28 14.91
CA GLN A 33 -2.48 -14.88 16.06
C GLN A 33 -3.49 -13.93 16.71
N VAL A 34 -3.14 -12.66 16.91
CA VAL A 34 -4.01 -11.67 17.54
C VAL A 34 -5.26 -11.40 16.71
N LEU A 35 -5.11 -11.34 15.38
CA LEU A 35 -6.26 -11.18 14.48
C LEU A 35 -7.09 -12.47 14.44
N ALA A 36 -6.43 -13.63 14.42
CA ALA A 36 -7.10 -14.93 14.41
C ALA A 36 -7.96 -15.12 15.66
N ASP A 37 -7.43 -14.80 16.85
CA ASP A 37 -8.13 -14.96 18.13
C ASP A 37 -9.39 -14.06 18.19
N ASN A 38 -9.26 -12.81 17.73
CA ASN A 38 -10.39 -11.88 17.65
C ASN A 38 -11.47 -12.35 16.66
N VAL A 39 -11.10 -12.85 15.48
CA VAL A 39 -12.07 -13.34 14.48
C VAL A 39 -12.65 -14.72 14.86
N GLN A 40 -11.88 -15.57 15.53
CA GLN A 40 -12.34 -16.85 16.07
C GLN A 40 -13.45 -16.66 17.10
N SER A 41 -13.34 -15.64 17.96
CA SER A 41 -14.40 -15.31 18.94
C SER A 41 -15.77 -15.00 18.31
N MET A 42 -15.78 -14.64 17.01
CA MET A 42 -17.00 -14.36 16.23
C MET A 42 -17.51 -15.60 15.46
N GLY A 43 -16.85 -16.75 15.56
CA GLY A 43 -17.21 -17.98 14.85
C GLY A 43 -16.83 -18.01 13.35
N MET A 44 -16.04 -17.03 12.88
CA MET A 44 -15.79 -16.77 11.46
C MET A 44 -14.36 -17.17 11.02
N VAL A 45 -13.87 -18.32 11.48
CA VAL A 45 -12.47 -18.77 11.28
C VAL A 45 -12.02 -18.74 9.81
N TYR A 46 -12.90 -19.13 8.88
CA TYR A 46 -12.61 -19.10 7.45
C TYR A 46 -12.31 -17.68 6.94
N MET A 47 -13.02 -16.67 7.44
CA MET A 47 -12.80 -15.28 7.05
C MET A 47 -11.47 -14.75 7.58
N ALA A 48 -11.04 -15.19 8.77
CA ALA A 48 -9.73 -14.84 9.33
C ALA A 48 -8.59 -15.30 8.42
N VAL A 49 -8.66 -16.56 7.95
CA VAL A 49 -7.64 -17.15 7.08
C VAL A 49 -7.58 -16.44 5.73
N ILE A 50 -8.73 -16.14 5.13
CA ILE A 50 -8.80 -15.42 3.85
C ILE A 50 -8.25 -14.00 4.02
N ALA A 51 -8.66 -13.29 5.08
CA ALA A 51 -8.14 -11.97 5.39
C ALA A 51 -6.62 -11.99 5.58
N ALA A 52 -6.07 -12.99 6.28
CA ALA A 52 -4.64 -13.10 6.51
C ALA A 52 -3.83 -13.18 5.20
N HIS A 53 -4.24 -14.08 4.30
CA HIS A 53 -3.58 -14.25 3.02
C HIS A 53 -3.71 -13.01 2.16
N TYR A 54 -4.89 -12.38 2.16
CA TYR A 54 -5.11 -11.13 1.44
C TYR A 54 -4.21 -10.01 1.97
N ILE A 55 -4.18 -9.79 3.29
CA ILE A 55 -3.36 -8.75 3.93
C ILE A 55 -1.88 -8.96 3.61
N TYR A 56 -1.39 -10.18 3.79
CA TYR A 56 -0.01 -10.55 3.48
C TYR A 56 0.34 -10.26 2.02
N LEU A 57 -0.48 -10.73 1.07
CA LEU A 57 -0.23 -10.55 -0.36
C LEU A 57 -0.26 -9.06 -0.74
N MET A 58 -1.21 -8.29 -0.21
CA MET A 58 -1.33 -6.87 -0.55
C MET A 58 -0.15 -6.06 -0.01
N HIS A 59 0.28 -6.31 1.23
CA HIS A 59 1.40 -5.61 1.83
C HIS A 59 2.75 -6.05 1.24
N ALA A 60 2.98 -7.35 1.10
CA ALA A 60 4.23 -7.87 0.54
C ALA A 60 4.30 -7.61 -0.98
N ALA A 61 3.48 -8.28 -1.78
CA ALA A 61 3.56 -8.13 -3.23
C ALA A 61 3.20 -6.71 -3.68
N GLY A 62 2.13 -6.13 -3.12
CA GLY A 62 1.72 -4.76 -3.46
C GLY A 62 2.71 -3.69 -3.00
N GLY A 63 3.31 -3.83 -1.80
CA GLY A 63 4.36 -2.93 -1.33
C GLY A 63 5.59 -2.94 -2.22
N LEU A 64 6.04 -4.13 -2.66
CA LEU A 64 7.14 -4.25 -3.61
C LEU A 64 6.82 -3.59 -4.95
N MET A 65 5.61 -3.81 -5.49
CA MET A 65 5.18 -3.17 -6.75
C MET A 65 5.08 -1.65 -6.63
N ILE A 66 4.61 -1.11 -5.49
CA ILE A 66 4.61 0.33 -5.21
C ILE A 66 6.04 0.88 -5.17
N ALA A 67 6.97 0.18 -4.51
CA ALA A 67 8.37 0.61 -4.44
C ALA A 67 8.99 0.71 -5.86
N LEU A 68 8.76 -0.32 -6.68
CA LEU A 68 9.19 -0.35 -8.08
C LEU A 68 8.44 0.68 -8.96
N GLY A 69 7.32 1.23 -8.48
CA GLY A 69 6.49 2.16 -9.22
C GLY A 69 5.74 1.48 -10.37
N ALA A 70 5.37 0.22 -10.23
CA ALA A 70 4.58 -0.55 -11.20
C ALA A 70 3.14 -0.68 -10.72
N TYR A 71 2.16 -0.35 -11.56
CA TYR A 71 0.73 -0.38 -11.24
C TYR A 71 0.40 0.37 -9.95
N THR A 72 1.08 1.49 -9.72
CA THR A 72 1.14 2.17 -8.42
C THR A 72 -0.25 2.50 -7.89
N ARG A 73 -1.15 2.99 -8.77
CA ARG A 73 -2.54 3.32 -8.41
C ARG A 73 -3.36 2.10 -8.01
N ALA A 74 -3.24 0.99 -8.76
CA ALA A 74 -3.98 -0.23 -8.47
C ALA A 74 -3.50 -0.84 -7.14
N MET A 75 -2.19 -0.88 -6.92
CA MET A 75 -1.61 -1.42 -5.68
C MET A 75 -1.95 -0.55 -4.46
N CYS A 76 -1.98 0.77 -4.61
CA CYS A 76 -2.47 1.67 -3.55
C CYS A 76 -3.94 1.42 -3.24
N ALA A 77 -4.79 1.30 -4.27
CA ALA A 77 -6.23 1.05 -4.11
C ALA A 77 -6.51 -0.24 -3.32
N LEU A 78 -5.74 -1.29 -3.58
CA LEU A 78 -5.86 -2.58 -2.88
C LEU A 78 -5.32 -2.54 -1.45
N ASN A 79 -4.31 -1.72 -1.16
CA ASN A 79 -3.74 -1.57 0.19
C ASN A 79 -4.56 -0.63 1.09
N ILE A 80 -5.28 0.35 0.53
CA ILE A 80 -6.16 1.26 1.29
C ILE A 80 -7.16 0.54 2.22
N PRO A 81 -7.99 -0.42 1.75
CA PRO A 81 -8.94 -1.10 2.62
C PRO A 81 -8.26 -1.91 3.72
N VAL A 82 -7.06 -2.43 3.47
CA VAL A 82 -6.29 -3.15 4.49
C VAL A 82 -5.82 -2.21 5.59
N LEU A 83 -5.20 -1.08 5.23
CA LEU A 83 -4.74 -0.08 6.21
C LEU A 83 -5.89 0.60 6.93
N PHE A 84 -7.02 0.83 6.25
CA PHE A 84 -8.22 1.32 6.89
C PHE A 84 -8.71 0.35 7.98
N GLY A 85 -8.72 -0.96 7.67
CA GLY A 85 -9.00 -2.00 8.67
C GLY A 85 -8.05 -1.95 9.87
N ALA A 86 -6.75 -1.75 9.63
CA ALA A 86 -5.75 -1.63 10.70
C ALA A 86 -5.97 -0.38 11.57
N VAL A 87 -6.29 0.77 10.97
CA VAL A 87 -6.59 2.02 11.70
C VAL A 87 -7.83 1.84 12.58
N VAL A 88 -8.92 1.26 12.04
CA VAL A 88 -10.14 1.01 12.82
C VAL A 88 -9.88 0.00 13.95
N PHE A 89 -9.17 -1.09 13.67
CA PHE A 89 -8.84 -2.10 14.65
C PHE A 89 -8.02 -1.51 15.81
N ASN A 90 -6.93 -0.80 15.51
CA ASN A 90 -6.09 -0.16 16.52
C ASN A 90 -6.82 0.95 17.28
N ALA A 91 -7.69 1.72 16.60
CA ALA A 91 -8.53 2.73 17.25
C ALA A 91 -9.61 2.14 18.16
N THR A 92 -9.91 0.83 18.10
CA THR A 92 -10.80 0.21 19.10
C THR A 92 -10.04 -0.38 20.29
N HIS A 93 -8.73 -0.58 20.15
CA HIS A 93 -7.87 -1.24 21.13
C HIS A 93 -6.90 -0.27 21.84
N PHE A 94 -7.31 0.99 22.06
CA PHE A 94 -6.56 2.15 22.62
C PHE A 94 -5.86 1.98 24.00
N LEU A 95 -5.66 0.76 24.50
CA LEU A 95 -5.28 0.49 25.88
C LEU A 95 -3.76 0.42 26.12
N THR A 96 -2.91 0.60 25.10
CA THR A 96 -1.43 0.55 25.24
C THR A 96 -0.72 1.65 24.46
N MET A 97 0.45 2.09 24.95
CA MET A 97 1.30 3.09 24.27
C MET A 97 1.78 2.59 22.89
N ASP A 98 1.99 1.28 22.74
CA ASP A 98 2.34 0.66 21.45
C ASP A 98 1.22 0.82 20.42
N SER A 99 -0.05 0.73 20.84
CA SER A 99 -1.21 0.89 19.95
C SER A 99 -1.30 2.29 19.35
N LEU A 100 -0.92 3.33 20.11
CA LEU A 100 -0.89 4.72 19.64
C LEU A 100 0.14 4.91 18.52
N MET A 101 1.35 4.37 18.70
CA MET A 101 2.41 4.46 17.68
C MET A 101 2.04 3.69 16.41
N GLU A 102 1.42 2.52 16.54
CA GLU A 102 0.93 1.77 15.38
C GLU A 102 -0.23 2.47 14.66
N LEU A 103 -1.12 3.13 15.40
CA LEU A 103 -2.22 3.93 14.83
C LEU A 103 -1.68 5.12 14.03
N GLU A 104 -0.73 5.88 14.59
CA GLU A 104 -0.10 7.01 13.88
C GLU A 104 0.61 6.57 12.61
N MET A 105 1.38 5.47 12.69
CA MET A 105 2.10 4.94 11.53
C MET A 105 1.15 4.41 10.45
N SER A 106 0.11 3.68 10.83
CA SER A 106 -0.89 3.19 9.86
C SER A 106 -1.69 4.33 9.23
N ALA A 107 -2.05 5.37 10.00
CA ALA A 107 -2.70 6.57 9.48
C ALA A 107 -1.80 7.34 8.50
N LEU A 108 -0.52 7.53 8.84
CA LEU A 108 0.44 8.22 7.96
C LEU A 108 0.62 7.48 6.64
N VAL A 109 0.76 6.15 6.70
CA VAL A 109 0.92 5.30 5.51
C VAL A 109 -0.37 5.30 4.67
N LEU A 110 -1.54 5.29 5.31
CA LEU A 110 -2.83 5.40 4.62
C LEU A 110 -2.95 6.72 3.85
N VAL A 111 -2.56 7.85 4.46
CA VAL A 111 -2.51 9.15 3.77
C VAL A 111 -1.54 9.09 2.59
N GLY A 112 -0.35 8.51 2.79
CA GLY A 112 0.63 8.30 1.71
C GLY A 112 0.04 7.51 0.54
N LEU A 113 -0.66 6.41 0.81
CA LEU A 113 -1.33 5.61 -0.22
C LEU A 113 -2.44 6.39 -0.94
N ILE A 114 -3.23 7.19 -0.22
CA ILE A 114 -4.27 8.04 -0.85
C ILE A 114 -3.61 9.06 -1.79
N VAL A 115 -2.50 9.66 -1.37
CA VAL A 115 -1.73 10.58 -2.22
C VAL A 115 -1.26 9.86 -3.50
N TYR A 116 -0.60 8.71 -3.40
CA TYR A 116 -0.15 7.97 -4.59
C TYR A 116 -1.30 7.38 -5.43
N PHE A 117 -2.45 7.09 -4.81
CA PHE A 117 -3.66 6.67 -5.52
C PHE A 117 -4.20 7.81 -6.40
N LEU A 118 -4.38 9.00 -5.83
CA LEU A 118 -4.90 10.17 -6.53
C LEU A 118 -3.92 10.71 -7.58
N PHE A 119 -2.65 10.90 -7.20
CA PHE A 119 -1.64 11.55 -8.03
C PHE A 119 -0.84 10.58 -8.92
N GLY A 120 -0.84 9.27 -8.62
CA GLY A 120 -0.09 8.26 -9.37
C GLY A 120 1.37 8.12 -8.93
N GLY A 121 2.13 7.26 -9.63
CA GLY A 121 3.47 6.84 -9.23
C GLY A 121 4.61 7.85 -9.42
N GLY A 122 4.37 9.03 -10.02
CA GLY A 122 5.40 10.03 -10.30
C GLY A 122 6.14 9.83 -11.64
N ARG A 123 7.12 10.70 -11.92
CA ARG A 123 7.78 10.79 -13.24
C ARG A 123 8.71 9.61 -13.57
N PHE A 124 9.27 8.96 -12.54
CA PHE A 124 10.17 7.81 -12.66
C PHE A 124 9.48 6.47 -12.35
N SER A 125 8.15 6.46 -12.35
CA SER A 125 7.37 5.22 -12.25
C SER A 125 7.41 4.44 -13.56
N VAL A 126 7.46 3.11 -13.47
CA VAL A 126 7.32 2.19 -14.61
C VAL A 126 6.00 2.45 -15.37
N ASP A 127 4.96 2.94 -14.68
CA ASP A 127 3.69 3.34 -15.29
C ASP A 127 3.87 4.51 -16.27
N GLU A 128 4.71 5.50 -15.94
CA GLU A 128 4.99 6.64 -16.81
C GLU A 128 5.90 6.24 -17.97
N LEU A 129 6.87 5.34 -17.73
CA LEU A 129 7.70 4.77 -18.79
C LEU A 129 6.85 4.05 -19.85
N ARG A 130 5.90 3.20 -19.43
CA ARG A 130 4.97 2.53 -20.36
C ARG A 130 4.09 3.52 -21.11
N ARG A 131 3.62 4.60 -20.47
CA ARG A 131 2.83 5.65 -21.14
C ARG A 131 3.65 6.40 -22.18
N ARG A 132 4.91 6.72 -21.89
CA ARG A 132 5.85 7.36 -22.82
C ARG A 132 6.17 6.46 -24.02
N ASP A 133 6.46 5.19 -23.77
CA ASP A 133 6.72 4.22 -24.84
C ASP A 133 5.49 4.01 -25.73
N ALA A 134 4.30 3.95 -25.15
CA ALA A 134 3.05 3.84 -25.91
C ALA A 134 2.79 5.08 -26.78
N ARG A 135 3.01 6.30 -26.24
CA ARG A 135 2.90 7.56 -27.02
C ARG A 135 3.92 7.61 -28.15
N ARG A 136 5.18 7.28 -27.88
CA ARG A 136 6.25 7.25 -28.89
C ARG A 136 5.94 6.26 -30.01
N LYS A 137 5.41 5.07 -29.67
CA LYS A 137 4.99 4.09 -30.68
C LYS A 137 3.81 4.60 -31.52
N ALA A 138 2.87 5.35 -30.93
CA ALA A 138 1.75 5.95 -31.66
C ALA A 138 2.22 7.06 -32.62
N GLU A 139 3.13 7.94 -32.18
CA GLU A 139 3.74 8.97 -33.04
C GLU A 139 4.54 8.35 -34.19
N LEU A 140 5.29 7.28 -33.93
CA LEU A 140 6.04 6.56 -34.96
C LEU A 140 5.14 5.75 -35.92
N ALA A 141 3.93 5.39 -35.49
CA ALA A 141 2.96 4.68 -36.31
C ALA A 141 2.10 5.61 -37.20
N GLY A 142 2.31 6.93 -37.14
CA GLY A 142 1.75 7.87 -38.12
C GLY A 142 0.35 8.39 -37.82
N VAL A 143 0.20 9.09 -36.69
CA VAL A 143 -0.76 10.20 -36.53
C VAL A 143 0.02 11.43 -36.05
#